data_AF-A0A536JLL3-F1
#
_entry.id   AF-A0A536JLL3-F1
#
_cell.length_a   1.000
_cell.length_b   1.000
_cell.length_c   1.000
_cell.angle_alpha   90.00
_cell.angle_beta   90.00
_cell.angle_gamma   90.00
#
_symmetry.space_group_name_H-M   'P 1'
#
loop_
_entity.id
_entity.type
_entity.pdbx_description
1 polymer ?
#
loop_
_entity_poly.entity_id
_entity_poly.type
_entity_poly.pdbx_seq_one_letter_code
_entity_poly.pdbx_strand_id
1 'polypeptide(L)' 'MTAKLLVVDDEPRTAELTAELLRRAGYSVDVASSGT' A
#
# COMPACT_ATOMS: atom_id res chain seq x y z
N MET A 1 10.04 15.15 -4.32
CA MET A 1 10.15 14.11 -3.28
C MET A 1 8.96 13.18 -3.43
N THR A 2 9.18 11.87 -3.55
CA THR A 2 8.11 10.88 -3.46
C THR A 2 8.06 10.35 -2.03
N ALA A 3 6.92 10.47 -1.35
CA ALA A 3 6.76 9.91 -0.02
C ALA A 3 6.62 8.39 -0.11
N LYS A 4 7.21 7.67 0.86
CA LYS A 4 7.12 6.22 0.97
C LYS A 4 6.02 5.86 1.98
N LEU A 5 5.10 4.98 1.57
CA LEU A 5 3.92 4.56 2.34
C LEU A 5 3.93 3.03 2.53
N LEU A 6 3.36 2.57 3.64
CA LEU A 6 3.07 1.17 3.92
C LEU A 6 1.55 1.01 4.07
N VAL A 7 0.95 0.17 3.24
CA VAL A 7 -0.45 -0.23 3.40
C VAL A 7 -0.48 -1.53 4.21
N VAL A 8 -1.23 -1.51 5.32
CA VAL A 8 -1.46 -2.69 6.16
C VAL A 8 -2.96 -2.94 6.20
N ASP A 9 -3.36 -4.10 5.70
CA ASP A 9 -4.74 -4.55 5.64
C ASP A 9 -4.73 -6.09 5.72
N ASP A 10 -5.66 -6.67 6.48
CA ASP A 10 -5.78 -8.11 6.69
C ASP A 10 -6.46 -8.84 5.52
N GLU A 11 -7.18 -8.11 4.67
CA GLU A 11 -7.71 -8.59 3.40
C GLU A 11 -6.76 -8.22 2.25
N PRO A 12 -6.06 -9.20 1.64
CA PRO A 12 -5.05 -8.93 0.61
C PRO A 12 -5.58 -8.12 -0.58
N ARG A 13 -6.85 -8.32 -0.96
CA ARG A 13 -7.44 -7.59 -2.10
C ARG A 13 -7.64 -6.12 -1.81
N THR A 14 -8.06 -5.78 -0.59
CA THR A 14 -8.26 -4.39 -0.17
C THR A 14 -6.92 -3.67 -0.04
N ALA A 15 -5.91 -4.38 0.49
CA ALA A 15 -4.54 -3.89 0.60
C ALA A 15 -3.97 -3.47 -0.78
N GLU A 16 -4.06 -4.36 -1.77
CA GLU A 16 -3.55 -4.07 -3.12
C GLU A 16 -4.35 -2.99 -3.84
N LEU A 17 -5.70 -2.98 -3.72
CA LEU A 17 -6.52 -1.92 -4.31
C LEU A 17 -6.11 -0.54 -3.78
N THR A 18 -5.88 -0.43 -2.46
CA THR A 18 -5.42 0.80 -1.83
C THR A 18 -4.02 1.18 -2.32
N ALA A 19 -3.12 0.21 -2.42
CA ALA A 19 -1.77 0.44 -2.90
C ALA A 19 -1.76 0.91 -4.36
N GLU A 20 -2.59 0.35 -5.24
CA GLU A 20 -2.73 0.80 -6.63
C GLU A 20 -3.19 2.26 -6.73
N LEU A 21 -4.18 2.67 -5.93
CA LEU A 21 -4.65 4.06 -5.91
C LEU A 21 -3.54 5.03 -5.49
N LEU A 22 -2.78 4.67 -4.45
CA LEU A 22 -1.68 5.49 -3.95
C LEU A 22 -0.49 5.52 -4.92
N ARG A 23 -0.16 4.40 -5.58
CA ARG A 23 0.86 4.35 -6.63
C ARG A 23 0.48 5.25 -7.80
N ARG A 24 -0.79 5.25 -8.23
CA ARG A 24 -1.30 6.15 -9.28
C ARG A 24 -1.25 7.62 -8.87
N ALA A 25 -1.36 7.92 -7.57
CA ALA A 25 -1.17 9.27 -7.04
C ALA A 25 0.31 9.70 -6.93
N GLY A 26 1.26 8.83 -7.32
CA GLY A 26 2.69 9.15 -7.36
C GLY A 26 3.48 8.78 -6.11
N TYR A 27 2.90 8.00 -5.20
CA TYR A 27 3.59 7.51 -4.01
C TYR A 27 4.33 6.19 -4.27
N SER A 28 5.42 5.97 -3.53
CA SER A 28 6.03 4.64 -3.43
C SER A 28 5.34 3.87 -2.32
N VAL A 29 4.78 2.69 -2.63
CA VAL A 29 3.89 1.97 -1.69
C VAL A 29 4.30 0.50 -1.56
N ASP A 30 4.58 0.09 -0.32
CA ASP A 30 4.73 -1.30 0.09
C ASP A 30 3.41 -1.80 0.72
N VAL A 31 3.16 -3.11 0.65
CA VAL A 31 1.99 -3.77 1.26
C VAL A 31 2.48 -4.79 2.28
N ALA A 32 1.87 -4.81 3.46
CA ALA A 32 2.07 -5.84 4.46
C ALA A 32 0.73 -6.46 4.86
N SER A 33 0.64 -7.79 4.79
CA SER A 33 -0.54 -8.57 5.23
C SER A 33 -0.44 -8.99 6.71
N SER A 34 0.69 -8.74 7.36
CA SER A 34 0.96 -9.11 8.75
C SER A 34 2.16 -8.33 9.31
N GLY A 35 2.25 -8.21 10.63
CA GLY A 35 3.28 -7.44 11.33
C GLY A 35 4.39 -8.26 12.03
N THR A 36 4.52 -9.54 11.70
CA THR A 36 5.52 -10.47 12.26
C THR A 36 6.73 -10.61 11.36
#